data_AF-A0A949MAY1-F1
#
_entry.id   AF-A0A949MAY1-F1
#
_cell.length_a   1.000
_cell.length_b   1.000
_cell.length_c   1.000
_cell.angle_alpha   90.00
_cell.angle_beta   90.00
_cell.angle_gamma   90.00
#
_symmetry.space_group_name_H-M   'P 1'
#
loop_
_entity.id
_entity.type
_entity.pdbx_description
1 polymer ?
#
loop_
_entity_poly.entity_id
_entity_poly.type
_entity_poly.pdbx_seq_one_letter_code
_entity_poly.pdbx_strand_id
1 'polypeptide(L)'
;MTLKTRTNQNRPRGVSAGFTLAEVLIAMLFMAIVIPAVLEAMRVASLAGEVSVRKGEAARIANRILNESIVTTNWEQGGLNGTVADGPAQYAWTLTSRNWPTALMEQVTARVTFDAQDRSYAVELSTLAPPQTLNAATTTGGRP
;
A
#
# COMPACT_ATOMS: atom_id res chain seq x y z
N MET A 1 81.05 9.96 16.63
CA MET A 1 80.34 10.95 17.46
C MET A 1 79.82 12.05 16.54
N THR A 2 78.75 11.75 15.79
CA THR A 2 77.35 12.19 16.02
C THR A 2 77.15 13.69 15.80
N LEU A 3 76.42 14.05 14.74
CA LEU A 3 75.45 15.14 14.86
C LEU A 3 74.22 14.82 14.01
N LYS A 4 73.15 14.46 14.71
CA LYS A 4 71.83 14.15 14.18
C LYS A 4 71.07 15.47 14.09
N THR A 5 70.87 15.98 12.88
CA THR A 5 70.01 17.14 12.60
C THR A 5 68.57 16.79 12.97
N ARG A 6 68.01 17.47 13.98
CA ARG A 6 66.57 17.36 14.31
C ARG A 6 65.78 18.23 13.35
N THR A 7 64.99 17.62 12.48
CA THR A 7 63.92 18.29 11.74
C THR A 7 62.78 18.62 12.70
N ASN A 8 62.49 19.91 12.85
CA ASN A 8 61.39 20.42 13.67
C ASN A 8 60.07 20.24 12.88
N GLN A 9 59.29 19.23 13.25
CA GLN A 9 57.97 18.96 12.70
C GLN A 9 56.93 19.86 13.39
N ASN A 10 56.59 20.97 12.74
CA ASN A 10 55.51 21.85 13.17
C ASN A 10 54.16 21.21 12.81
N ARG A 11 53.60 20.39 13.72
CA ARG A 11 52.24 19.86 13.55
C ARG A 11 51.24 21.03 13.71
N PRO A 12 50.34 21.29 12.74
CA PRO A 12 49.28 22.25 12.96
C PRO A 12 48.45 21.76 14.14
N ARG A 13 48.45 22.54 15.22
CA ARG A 13 47.56 22.31 16.35
C ARG A 13 46.15 22.47 15.81
N GLY A 14 45.38 21.38 15.77
CA GLY A 14 43.96 21.43 15.50
C GLY A 14 43.33 22.39 16.49
N VAL A 15 42.77 23.49 15.98
CA VAL A 15 42.07 24.44 16.82
C VAL A 15 40.75 23.78 17.16
N SER A 16 40.63 23.28 18.38
CA SER A 16 39.35 22.89 18.96
C SER A 16 38.53 24.16 19.14
N ALA A 17 37.78 24.54 18.11
CA ALA A 17 36.86 25.67 18.16
C ALA A 17 35.59 25.24 18.92
N GLY A 18 35.22 25.99 19.96
CA GLY A 18 33.91 25.85 20.60
C GLY A 18 32.81 26.49 19.74
N PHE A 19 31.56 26.17 20.04
CA PHE A 19 30.40 26.76 19.36
C PHE A 19 30.38 28.27 19.54
N THR A 20 30.42 29.01 18.44
CA THR A 20 30.24 30.47 18.47
C THR A 20 28.76 30.80 18.61
N LEU A 21 28.44 31.94 19.25
CA LEU A 21 27.06 32.43 19.34
C LEU A 21 26.40 32.52 17.96
N ALA A 22 27.15 32.99 16.96
CA ALA A 22 26.67 33.13 15.59
C ALA A 22 26.26 31.77 14.99
N GLU A 23 27.02 30.72 15.24
CA GLU A 23 26.71 29.37 14.74
C GLU A 23 25.42 28.82 15.34
N VAL A 24 25.24 28.96 16.66
CA VAL A 24 24.01 28.52 17.34
C VAL A 24 22.81 29.31 16.84
N LEU A 25 22.94 30.63 16.62
CA LEU A 25 21.86 31.45 16.07
C LEU A 25 21.46 31.01 14.66
N ILE A 26 22.44 30.71 13.80
CA ILE A 26 22.18 30.19 12.46
C ILE A 26 21.47 28.83 12.53
N ALA A 27 21.94 27.92 13.40
CA ALA A 27 21.32 26.61 13.57
C ALA A 27 19.88 26.71 14.11
N MET A 28 19.64 27.62 15.06
CA MET A 28 18.30 27.89 15.59
C MET A 28 17.35 28.43 14.52
N LEU A 29 17.80 29.41 13.73
CA LEU A 29 17.01 29.95 12.63
C LEU A 29 16.73 28.88 11.56
N PHE A 30 17.74 28.08 11.23
CA PHE A 30 17.60 26.98 10.29
C PHE A 30 16.56 25.96 10.77
N MET A 31 16.64 25.52 12.03
CA MET A 31 15.65 24.60 12.60
C MET A 31 14.25 25.21 12.66
N ALA A 32 14.12 26.52 12.91
CA ALA A 32 12.83 27.20 12.90
C ALA A 32 12.13 27.13 11.53
N ILE A 33 12.90 27.07 10.44
CA ILE A 33 12.36 26.95 9.08
C ILE A 33 12.19 25.47 8.68
N VAL A 34 13.10 24.60 9.09
CA VAL A 34 13.14 23.20 8.66
C VAL A 34 12.15 22.31 9.43
N ILE A 35 11.96 22.52 10.74
CA ILE A 35 11.08 21.66 11.55
C ILE A 35 9.66 21.59 10.99
N PRO A 36 8.97 22.69 10.62
CA PRO A 36 7.64 22.61 10.04
C PRO A 36 7.58 21.74 8.78
N ALA A 37 8.54 21.92 7.87
CA ALA A 37 8.62 21.16 6.62
C ALA A 37 8.87 19.66 6.86
N VAL A 38 9.75 19.32 7.82
CA VAL A 38 10.02 17.92 8.19
C VAL A 38 8.79 17.27 8.81
N LEU A 39 8.06 17.99 9.67
CA LEU A 39 6.84 17.47 10.29
C LEU A 39 5.74 17.18 9.26
N GLU A 40 5.58 18.05 8.26
CA GLU A 40 4.66 17.80 7.14
C GLU A 40 5.08 16.55 6.34
N ALA A 41 6.37 16.43 6.02
CA ALA A 41 6.90 15.26 5.32
C ALA A 41 6.70 13.97 6.12
N MET A 42 6.93 13.99 7.44
CA MET A 42 6.70 12.84 8.32
C MET A 42 5.23 12.44 8.36
N ARG A 43 4.30 13.40 8.46
CA ARG A 43 2.85 13.11 8.44
C ARG A 43 2.44 12.41 7.15
N VAL A 44 2.90 12.91 6.01
CA VAL A 44 2.63 12.30 4.70
C VAL A 44 3.24 10.91 4.60
N ALA A 45 4.49 10.75 5.03
CA ALA A 45 5.17 9.45 5.02
C ALA A 45 4.48 8.42 5.92
N SER A 46 4.06 8.81 7.14
CA SER A 46 3.33 7.94 8.07
C SER A 46 1.99 7.51 7.51
N LEU A 47 1.21 8.44 6.95
CA LEU A 47 -0.07 8.12 6.29
C LEU A 47 0.14 7.16 5.10
N ALA A 48 1.14 7.43 4.26
CA ALA A 48 1.46 6.58 3.13
C ALA A 48 1.87 5.17 3.55
N GLY A 49 2.64 5.05 4.64
CA GLY A 49 3.02 3.77 5.23
C GLY A 49 1.82 2.96 5.72
N GLU A 50 0.94 3.58 6.51
CA GLU A 50 -0.28 2.94 7.01
C GLU A 50 -1.19 2.49 5.87
N VAL A 51 -1.46 3.37 4.90
CA VAL A 51 -2.31 3.05 3.75
C VAL A 51 -1.70 1.92 2.92
N SER A 52 -0.38 1.86 2.77
CA SER A 52 0.28 0.80 2.00
C SER A 52 0.11 -0.57 2.64
N VAL A 53 0.21 -0.67 3.98
CA VAL A 53 -0.05 -1.91 4.71
C VAL A 53 -1.51 -2.33 4.53
N ARG A 54 -2.46 -1.42 4.78
CA ARG A 54 -3.90 -1.72 4.65
C ARG A 54 -4.32 -2.09 3.22
N LYS A 55 -3.68 -1.48 2.20
CA LYS A 55 -3.89 -1.87 0.80
C LYS A 55 -3.42 -3.29 0.53
N GLY A 56 -2.29 -3.71 1.09
CA GLY A 56 -1.80 -5.09 0.94
C GLY A 56 -2.77 -6.10 1.55
N GLU A 57 -3.29 -5.82 2.75
CA GLU A 57 -4.31 -6.64 3.43
C GLU A 57 -5.60 -6.72 2.61
N ALA A 58 -6.14 -5.56 2.20
CA ALA A 58 -7.33 -5.47 1.36
C ALA A 58 -7.16 -6.21 0.02
N ALA A 59 -5.98 -6.17 -0.59
CA ALA A 59 -5.70 -6.90 -1.84
C ALA A 59 -5.67 -8.42 -1.63
N ARG A 60 -5.13 -8.92 -0.51
CA ARG A 60 -5.20 -10.35 -0.17
C ARG A 60 -6.65 -10.80 0.04
N ILE A 61 -7.44 -9.99 0.73
CA ILE A 61 -8.87 -10.23 0.94
C ILE A 61 -9.61 -10.27 -0.39
N ALA A 62 -9.40 -9.27 -1.25
CA ALA A 62 -10.03 -9.20 -2.57
C ALA A 62 -9.71 -10.44 -3.41
N ASN A 63 -8.43 -10.86 -3.45
CA ASN A 63 -8.00 -12.08 -4.13
C ASN A 63 -8.70 -13.32 -3.58
N ARG A 64 -8.81 -13.45 -2.25
CA ARG A 64 -9.49 -14.59 -1.63
C ARG A 64 -10.97 -14.65 -2.03
N ILE A 65 -11.68 -13.54 -1.90
CA ILE A 65 -13.12 -13.46 -2.24
C ILE A 65 -13.32 -13.75 -3.73
N LEU A 66 -12.48 -13.17 -4.58
CA LEU A 66 -12.56 -13.38 -6.02
C LEU A 66 -12.32 -14.86 -6.36
N ASN A 67 -11.25 -15.46 -5.83
CA ASN A 67 -10.94 -16.87 -6.08
C ASN A 67 -12.00 -17.81 -5.53
N GLU A 68 -12.52 -17.56 -4.32
CA GLU A 68 -13.61 -18.33 -3.74
C GLU A 68 -14.83 -18.25 -4.64
N SER A 69 -15.23 -17.05 -5.07
CA SER A 69 -16.35 -16.88 -5.99
C SER A 69 -16.15 -17.65 -7.29
N ILE A 70 -14.95 -17.59 -7.89
CA ILE A 70 -14.60 -18.34 -9.12
C ILE A 70 -14.68 -19.85 -8.93
N VAL A 71 -14.32 -20.37 -7.75
CA VAL A 71 -14.38 -21.80 -7.47
C VAL A 71 -15.82 -22.25 -7.17
N THR A 72 -16.57 -21.48 -6.39
CA THR A 72 -17.95 -21.82 -6.02
C THR A 72 -18.94 -21.55 -7.14
N THR A 73 -18.52 -20.91 -8.23
CA THR A 73 -19.37 -20.69 -9.39
C THR A 73 -20.57 -19.77 -9.10
N ASN A 74 -20.47 -18.96 -8.04
CA ASN A 74 -21.59 -18.22 -7.46
C ASN A 74 -21.58 -16.70 -7.75
N TRP A 75 -20.85 -16.26 -8.78
CA TRP A 75 -20.73 -14.83 -9.09
C TRP A 75 -21.95 -14.22 -9.81
N GLU A 76 -22.84 -15.04 -10.37
CA GLU A 76 -24.07 -14.55 -11.06
C GLU A 76 -25.21 -14.21 -10.10
N GLN A 77 -25.18 -14.69 -8.85
CA GLN A 77 -26.13 -14.25 -7.83
C GLN A 77 -25.74 -12.82 -7.42
N GLY A 78 -26.42 -11.84 -8.01
CA GLY A 78 -26.03 -10.42 -7.97
C GLY A 78 -25.55 -9.91 -6.60
N GLY A 79 -24.60 -8.97 -6.63
CA GLY A 79 -24.19 -8.14 -5.51
C GLY A 79 -23.91 -8.89 -4.19
N LEU A 80 -22.92 -9.78 -4.16
CA LEU A 80 -22.47 -10.35 -2.87
C LEU A 80 -21.76 -9.28 -2.05
N ASN A 81 -21.99 -9.25 -0.75
CA ASN A 81 -21.32 -8.32 0.14
C ASN A 81 -21.06 -8.96 1.50
N GLY A 82 -20.16 -8.34 2.27
CA GLY A 82 -19.87 -8.80 3.61
C GLY A 82 -18.77 -7.99 4.27
N THR A 83 -18.42 -8.40 5.48
CA THR A 83 -17.27 -7.87 6.21
C THR A 83 -16.33 -9.02 6.55
N VAL A 84 -15.04 -8.74 6.54
CA VAL A 84 -14.01 -9.69 6.98
C VAL A 84 -13.05 -8.97 7.91
N ALA A 85 -12.66 -9.63 8.99
CA ALA A 85 -11.62 -9.14 9.89
C ALA A 85 -10.26 -9.65 9.41
N ASP A 86 -9.27 -8.76 9.29
CA ASP A 86 -7.86 -9.11 9.16
C ASP A 86 -7.08 -8.36 10.25
N GLY A 87 -6.57 -9.12 11.23
CA GLY A 87 -5.99 -8.57 12.45
C GLY A 87 -6.98 -7.71 13.25
N PRO A 88 -6.61 -6.48 13.66
CA PRO A 88 -7.49 -5.58 14.41
C PRO A 88 -8.48 -4.78 13.53
N ALA A 89 -8.36 -4.87 12.21
CA ALA A 89 -9.14 -4.07 11.27
C ALA A 89 -10.28 -4.87 10.63
N GLN A 90 -11.39 -4.20 10.35
CA GLN A 90 -12.52 -4.75 9.60
C GLN A 90 -12.54 -4.16 8.19
N TYR A 91 -12.76 -5.03 7.21
CA TYR A 91 -12.78 -4.71 5.80
C TYR A 91 -14.16 -5.05 5.23
N ALA A 92 -14.85 -4.05 4.70
CA ALA A 92 -16.12 -4.27 4.01
C ALA A 92 -15.85 -4.56 2.53
N TRP A 93 -16.46 -5.61 2.00
CA TRP A 93 -16.25 -6.05 0.64
C TRP A 93 -17.57 -6.23 -0.12
N THR A 94 -17.49 -6.06 -1.43
CA THR A 94 -18.58 -6.24 -2.37
C THR A 94 -18.07 -6.94 -3.63
N LEU A 95 -18.86 -7.86 -4.18
CA LEU A 95 -18.61 -8.54 -5.44
C LEU A 95 -19.73 -8.16 -6.41
N THR A 96 -19.36 -7.70 -7.60
CA THR A 96 -20.31 -7.33 -8.65
C THR A 96 -19.95 -8.04 -9.94
N SER A 97 -20.91 -8.71 -10.57
CA SER A 97 -20.77 -9.24 -11.92
C SER A 97 -21.49 -8.33 -12.91
N ARG A 98 -20.85 -8.05 -14.05
CA ARG A 98 -21.42 -7.27 -15.15
C ARG A 98 -21.08 -7.94 -16.48
N ASN A 99 -22.05 -7.96 -17.40
CA ASN A 99 -21.83 -8.47 -18.75
C ASN A 99 -20.69 -7.71 -19.45
N TRP A 100 -19.75 -8.44 -20.04
CA TRP A 100 -18.68 -7.86 -20.84
C TRP A 100 -19.18 -7.56 -22.27
N PRO A 101 -19.01 -6.34 -22.79
CA PRO A 101 -19.71 -5.91 -24.02
C PRO A 101 -19.23 -6.61 -25.29
N THR A 102 -18.00 -7.14 -25.32
CA THR A 102 -17.35 -7.59 -26.56
C THR A 102 -17.37 -9.11 -26.74
N ALA A 103 -17.70 -9.88 -25.70
CA ALA A 103 -17.67 -11.34 -25.73
C ALA A 103 -18.78 -11.92 -24.82
N LEU A 104 -19.10 -13.20 -25.00
CA LEU A 104 -19.95 -13.97 -24.08
C LEU A 104 -19.18 -14.25 -22.78
N MET A 105 -18.86 -13.20 -22.04
CA MET A 105 -18.11 -13.20 -20.79
C MET A 105 -18.76 -12.22 -19.82
N GLU A 106 -18.55 -12.45 -18.53
CA GLU A 106 -18.88 -11.52 -17.46
C GLU A 106 -17.59 -11.03 -16.81
N GLN A 107 -17.56 -9.73 -16.50
CA GLN A 107 -16.55 -9.15 -15.65
C GLN A 107 -17.01 -9.23 -14.20
N VAL A 108 -16.26 -9.96 -13.39
CA VAL A 108 -16.48 -10.08 -11.95
C VAL A 108 -15.49 -9.16 -11.24
N THR A 109 -15.99 -8.20 -10.46
CA THR A 109 -15.19 -7.22 -9.72
C THR A 109 -15.39 -7.40 -8.22
N ALA A 110 -14.30 -7.69 -7.51
CA ALA A 110 -14.21 -7.66 -6.06
C ALA A 110 -13.68 -6.29 -5.61
N ARG A 111 -14.48 -5.58 -4.80
CA ARG A 111 -14.12 -4.28 -4.21
C ARG A 111 -14.07 -4.41 -2.70
N VAL A 112 -12.94 -4.05 -2.11
CA VAL A 112 -12.71 -4.03 -0.66
C VAL A 112 -12.48 -2.60 -0.22
N THR A 113 -13.16 -2.18 0.84
CA THR A 113 -13.13 -0.81 1.39
C THR A 113 -12.60 -0.84 2.82
N PHE A 114 -11.83 0.19 3.17
CA PHE A 114 -11.25 0.39 4.50
C PHE A 114 -10.98 1.86 4.77
N ASP A 115 -10.90 2.23 6.04
CA ASP A 115 -10.58 3.58 6.49
C ASP A 115 -9.12 3.71 6.95
N ALA A 116 -8.49 4.84 6.67
CA ALA A 116 -7.19 5.24 7.22
C ALA A 116 -7.19 6.75 7.47
N GLN A 117 -6.89 7.16 8.71
CA GLN A 117 -6.88 8.56 9.19
C GLN A 117 -8.06 9.39 8.66
N ASP A 118 -9.29 8.94 8.99
CA ASP A 118 -10.57 9.57 8.61
C ASP A 118 -10.88 9.63 7.10
N ARG A 119 -10.11 8.93 6.27
CA ARG A 119 -10.35 8.81 4.83
C ARG A 119 -10.63 7.38 4.42
N SER A 120 -11.67 7.18 3.61
CA SER A 120 -12.00 5.88 3.03
C SER A 120 -11.19 5.62 1.77
N TYR A 121 -10.70 4.39 1.65
CA TYR A 121 -9.93 3.87 0.53
C TYR A 121 -10.59 2.58 0.02
N ALA A 122 -10.36 2.28 -1.26
CA ALA A 122 -10.85 1.06 -1.88
C ALA A 122 -9.73 0.38 -2.69
N VAL A 123 -9.73 -0.95 -2.67
CA VAL A 123 -8.96 -1.80 -3.57
C VAL A 123 -9.95 -2.60 -4.41
N GLU A 124 -9.77 -2.56 -5.73
CA GLU A 124 -10.63 -3.26 -6.68
C GLU A 124 -9.80 -4.25 -7.50
N LEU A 125 -10.31 -5.47 -7.63
CA LEU A 125 -9.74 -6.51 -8.48
C LEU A 125 -10.83 -7.03 -9.41
N SER A 126 -10.52 -7.14 -10.70
CA SER A 126 -11.46 -7.62 -11.71
C SER A 126 -10.90 -8.79 -12.49
N THR A 127 -11.77 -9.71 -12.86
CA THR A 127 -11.46 -10.85 -13.72
C THR A 127 -12.59 -11.07 -14.72
N LEU A 128 -12.30 -11.78 -15.81
CA LEU A 128 -13.28 -12.21 -16.81
C LEU A 128 -13.60 -13.69 -16.59
N ALA A 129 -14.89 -14.01 -16.51
CA ALA A 129 -15.39 -15.36 -16.37
C ALA A 129 -16.45 -15.64 -17.44
N PRO A 130 -16.59 -16.90 -17.91
CA PRO A 130 -17.73 -17.25 -18.76
C PRO A 130 -19.04 -17.14 -17.97
N PRO A 131 -20.15 -16.75 -18.62
CA PRO A 131 -21.47 -16.74 -17.97
C PRO A 131 -21.91 -18.17 -17.61
N GLN A 132 -22.51 -18.34 -16.44
CA GLN A 132 -23.00 -19.61 -15.92
C GLN A 132 -24.15 -20.21 -16.71
N THR A 133 -24.90 -19.36 -17.41
CA THR A 133 -25.92 -19.82 -18.37
C THR A 133 -25.36 -20.75 -19.46
N LEU A 134 -24.05 -20.69 -19.76
CA LEU A 134 -23.39 -21.63 -20.68
C LEU A 134 -23.09 -23.00 -20.05
N ASN A 135 -22.95 -23.10 -18.72
CA ASN A 135 -22.68 -24.36 -18.02
C ASN A 135 -23.94 -25.22 -17.84
N ALA A 136 -25.13 -24.63 -17.91
CA ALA A 136 -26.40 -25.37 -17.82
C ALA A 136 -26.80 -26.08 -19.14
N ALA A 137 -26.23 -25.67 -20.28
CA ALA A 137 -26.61 -26.17 -21.60
C ALA A 137 -25.92 -27.48 -22.01
N THR A 138 -24.85 -27.90 -21.31
CA THR A 138 -24.04 -29.07 -21.67
C THR A 138 -24.47 -30.39 -21.02
N THR A 139 -25.49 -30.41 -20.15
CA THR A 139 -25.96 -31.62 -19.44
C THR A 139 -27.23 -32.27 -20.00
N THR A 140 -27.81 -31.78 -21.11
CA THR A 140 -29.09 -32.31 -21.65
C THR A 140 -28.98 -33.12 -22.94
N GLY A 141 -27.78 -33.40 -23.47
CA GLY A 141 -27.64 -34.07 -24.77
C GLY A 141 -26.69 -35.26 -24.78
N GLY A 142 -27.11 -36.43 -24.30
CA GLY A 142 -26.30 -37.64 -24.49
C GLY A 142 -26.84 -38.93 -23.87
N ARG A 143 -27.88 -39.53 -24.49
CA ARG A 143 -28.15 -40.98 -24.61
C ARG A 143 -29.04 -41.21 -25.83
N PRO A 144 -28.66 -42.08 -26.76
CA PRO A 144 -29.42 -43.32 -26.96
C PRO A 144 -28.66 -44.56 -26.48
#